data_AF-W1YPG8-F1
#
_entry.id   AF-W1YPG8-F1
#
_cell.length_a   1.000
_cell.length_b   1.000
_cell.length_c   1.000
_cell.angle_alpha   90.00
_cell.angle_beta   90.00
_cell.angle_gamma   90.00
#
_symmetry.space_group_name_H-M   'P 1'
#
loop_
_entity.id
_entity.type
_entity.pdbx_description
1 polymer ?
#
loop_
_entity_poly.entity_id
_entity_poly.type
_entity_poly.pdbx_seq_one_letter_code
_entity_poly.pdbx_strand_id
1 'polypeptide(L)' 'VTSQTAGVSTVTASINNSSLSRNVTFVADVRTAKIADLVVIKDGSEADGSTANTLRARVTDAFGNTLA' A
#
# COMPACT_ATOMS: atom_id res chain seq x y z
N VAL A 1 15.55 13.72 1.95
CA VAL A 1 14.64 12.94 2.81
C VAL A 1 14.46 11.57 2.19
N THR A 2 14.63 10.50 2.97
CA THR A 2 14.37 9.12 2.53
C THR A 2 13.36 8.50 3.51
N SER A 3 12.38 7.75 3.02
CA SER A 3 11.37 7.06 3.83
C SER A 3 11.19 5.65 3.28
N GLN A 4 11.04 4.68 4.19
CA GLN A 4 10.66 3.31 3.84
C GLN A 4 9.14 3.12 3.85
N THR A 5 8.38 4.09 4.38
CA THR A 5 6.93 4.09 4.37
C THR A 5 6.41 4.89 3.18
N ALA A 6 5.55 4.28 2.38
CA ALA A 6 4.83 4.96 1.31
C ALA A 6 3.82 5.96 1.89
N GLY A 7 3.72 7.13 1.29
CA GLY A 7 2.87 8.21 1.77
C GLY A 7 3.44 9.60 1.52
N VAL A 8 2.65 10.61 1.88
CA VAL A 8 3.03 12.01 1.74
C VAL A 8 3.80 12.47 2.97
N SER A 9 4.97 13.06 2.75
CA SER A 9 5.80 13.70 3.77
C SER A 9 5.97 15.18 3.47
N THR A 10 5.68 16.04 4.44
CA THR A 10 5.87 17.49 4.31
C THR A 10 7.29 17.87 4.75
N VAL A 11 8.04 18.50 3.86
CA VAL A 11 9.36 19.05 4.13
C VAL A 11 9.24 20.57 4.28
N THR A 12 9.65 21.09 5.43
CA THR A 12 9.65 22.54 5.71
C THR A 12 11.07 23.06 5.80
N ALA A 13 11.42 24.03 4.96
CA ALA A 13 12.65 24.79 5.07
C ALA A 13 12.35 26.14 5.72
N SER A 14 13.24 26.63 6.59
CA SER A 14 13.11 27.96 7.18
C SER A 14 14.43 28.74 7.14
N ILE A 15 14.36 30.03 6.83
CA ILE A 15 15.47 31.00 6.84
C ILE A 15 14.92 32.33 7.35
N ASN A 16 15.56 32.93 8.36
CA ASN A 16 15.27 34.28 8.86
C ASN A 16 13.76 34.57 9.00
N ASN A 17 13.05 33.76 9.79
CA ASN A 17 11.59 33.84 10.00
C ASN A 17 10.71 33.58 8.76
N SER A 18 11.28 33.31 7.59
CA SER A 18 10.56 32.79 6.43
C SER A 18 10.53 31.26 6.47
N SER A 19 9.41 30.67 6.06
CA SER A 19 9.29 29.22 5.92
C SER A 19 8.62 28.86 4.61
N LEU A 20 9.08 27.78 3.98
CA LEU A 20 8.47 27.19 2.81
C LEU A 20 8.34 25.69 3.00
N SER A 21 7.12 25.18 2.80
CA SER A 21 6.84 23.75 2.87
C SER A 21 6.58 23.18 1.48
N ARG A 22 7.08 21.98 1.22
CA ARG A 22 6.81 21.18 0.02
C ARG A 22 6.50 19.75 0.41
N ASN A 23 5.59 19.13 -0.32
CA ASN A 23 5.22 17.74 -0.11
C ASN A 23 6.09 16.83 -0.98
N VAL A 24 6.51 15.70 -0.42
CA VAL A 24 7.21 14.61 -1.09
C VAL A 24 6.35 13.36 -0.95
N THR A 25 6.09 12.67 -2.06
CA THR A 25 5.31 11.43 -2.04
C THR A 25 6.26 10.24 -2.21
N PHE A 26 6.31 9.36 -1.22
CA PHE A 26 6.99 8.08 -1.31
C PHE A 26 6.01 7.02 -1.82
N VAL A 27 6.42 6.24 -2.82
CA VAL A 27 5.60 5.21 -3.48
C VAL A 27 6.13 3.83 -3.11
N ALA A 28 5.24 2.86 -2.91
CA ALA A 28 5.58 1.47 -2.61
C ALA A 28 6.35 0.81 -3.78
N ASP A 29 7.30 -0.09 -3.48
CA ASP A 29 8.08 -0.75 -4.54
C ASP A 29 7.36 -1.99 -5.10
N VAL A 30 6.74 -1.81 -6.27
CA VAL A 30 6.05 -2.86 -7.04
C VAL A 30 6.92 -4.08 -7.36
N ARG A 31 8.25 -3.92 -7.43
CA ARG A 31 9.16 -5.04 -7.77
C ARG A 31 9.35 -5.99 -6.59
N THR A 32 9.07 -5.51 -5.38
CA THR A 32 9.17 -6.29 -4.14
C THR A 32 7.80 -6.70 -3.60
N ALA A 33 6.78 -6.63 -4.46
CA ALA A 33 5.42 -7.01 -4.12
C ALA A 33 5.36 -8.47 -3.63
N LYS A 34 4.70 -8.67 -2.48
CA LYS A 34 4.40 -9.97 -1.88
C LYS A 34 2.96 -9.96 -1.36
N ILE A 35 2.33 -11.14 -1.33
CA ILE A 35 1.03 -11.30 -0.68
C ILE A 35 1.28 -11.27 0.82
N ALA A 36 0.79 -10.23 1.48
CA ALA A 36 0.92 -10.07 2.93
C ALA A 36 -0.18 -10.82 3.68
N ASP A 37 -1.36 -10.94 3.07
CA ASP A 37 -2.51 -11.61 3.66
C ASP A 37 -3.43 -12.15 2.55
N LEU A 38 -4.06 -13.30 2.80
CA LEU A 38 -5.05 -13.90 1.92
C LEU A 38 -6.22 -14.38 2.77
N VAL A 39 -7.36 -13.71 2.59
CA VAL A 39 -8.57 -13.98 3.37
C VAL A 39 -9.63 -14.57 2.45
N VAL A 40 -10.20 -15.70 2.88
CA VAL A 40 -11.37 -16.31 2.25
C VAL A 40 -12.61 -15.49 2.65
N ILE A 41 -13.31 -14.94 1.67
CA ILE A 41 -14.56 -14.19 1.88
C ILE A 41 -15.77 -15.12 1.70
N LYS A 42 -15.68 -16.07 0.77
CA LYS A 42 -16.71 -17.10 0.55
C LYS A 42 -16.03 -18.39 0.10
N ASP A 43 -16.13 -19.43 0.91
CA ASP A 43 -15.83 -20.81 0.54
C ASP A 43 -17.10 -21.68 0.59
N GLY A 44 -16.99 -22.92 0.12
CA GLY A 44 -18.09 -23.88 0.13
C GLY A 44 -19.22 -23.57 -0.86
N SER A 45 -18.95 -22.76 -1.90
CA SER A 45 -19.92 -22.52 -2.96
C SER A 45 -20.36 -23.83 -3.63
N GLU A 46 -21.65 -23.91 -3.98
CA GLU A 46 -22.23 -25.06 -4.66
C GLU A 46 -21.50 -25.33 -5.99
N ALA A 47 -21.31 -26.60 -6.34
CA ALA A 47 -20.68 -27.00 -7.61
C ALA A 47 -21.65 -26.86 -8.79
N ASP A 48 -22.35 -25.73 -8.85
CA ASP A 48 -23.37 -25.37 -9.85
C ASP A 48 -22.77 -24.66 -11.08
N GLY A 49 -21.46 -24.38 -11.05
CA GLY A 49 -20.75 -23.65 -12.10
C GLY A 49 -21.07 -22.15 -12.18
N SER A 50 -21.91 -21.63 -11.27
CA SER A 50 -22.40 -20.25 -11.23
C SER A 50 -21.94 -19.52 -9.96
N THR A 51 -21.88 -20.22 -8.84
CA THR A 51 -21.51 -19.68 -7.55
C THR A 51 -20.00 -19.75 -7.35
N ALA A 52 -19.33 -18.60 -7.43
CA ALA A 52 -17.89 -18.51 -7.21
C ALA A 52 -17.51 -18.46 -5.72
N ASN A 53 -16.35 -19.01 -5.39
CA ASN A 53 -15.64 -18.70 -4.13
C ASN A 53 -14.92 -17.37 -4.28
N THR A 54 -14.97 -16.54 -3.24
CA THR A 54 -14.34 -15.22 -3.26
C THR A 54 -13.20 -15.20 -2.25
N LEU A 55 -12.00 -14.84 -2.69
CA LEU A 55 -10.86 -14.59 -1.81
C LEU A 55 -10.40 -13.15 -2.03
N ARG A 56 -9.89 -12.53 -0.96
CA ARG A 56 -9.25 -11.21 -1.01
C ARG A 56 -7.80 -11.35 -0.60
N ALA A 57 -6.90 -11.02 -1.51
CA ALA A 57 -5.49 -10.88 -1.24
C ALA A 57 -5.16 -9.42 -0.89
N ARG A 58 -4.35 -9.20 0.15
CA ARG A 58 -3.68 -7.94 0.42
C ARG A 58 -2.24 -8.04 -0.04
N VAL A 59 -1.85 -7.21 -0.99
CA VAL A 59 -0.48 -7.17 -1.53
C VAL A 59 0.27 -6.00 -0.92
N THR A 60 1.48 -6.25 -0.41
CA THR A 60 2.38 -5.21 0.10
C THR A 60 3.76 -5.35 -0.50
N ASP A 61 4.55 -4.29 -0.50
CA ASP A 61 5.97 -4.37 -0.85
C ASP A 61 6.80 -5.06 0.26
N ALA A 62 8.12 -5.16 0.09
CA ALA A 62 9.01 -5.79 1.07
C ALA A 62 8.95 -5.11 2.46
N PHE A 63 8.69 -3.80 2.50
CA PHE A 63 8.61 -2.97 3.70
C PHE A 63 7.19 -2.88 4.28
N GLY A 64 6.21 -3.57 3.69
CA GLY A 64 4.84 -3.62 4.18
C GLY A 64 3.96 -2.48 3.69
N ASN A 65 4.41 -1.71 2.69
CA ASN A 65 3.57 -0.68 2.08
C ASN A 65 2.53 -1.33 1.17
N THR A 66 1.26 -0.99 1.36
CA THR A 66 0.17 -1.51 0.53
C THR A 66 0.34 -1.08 -0.92
N LEU A 67 0.30 -2.05 -1.83
CA LEU A 67 0.18 -1.82 -3.26
C LEU A 67 -1.32 -1.70 -3.57
N ALA A 68 -1.75 -0.50 -3.92
CA ALA A 68 -3.11 -0.21 -4.36
C ALA A 68 -3.22 -0.36 -5.88
#